data_AF-A0A927RVA7-F1
#
_entry.id   AF-A0A927RVA7-F1
#
_cell.length_a   1.000
_cell.length_b   1.000
_cell.length_c   1.000
_cell.angle_alpha   90.00
_cell.angle_beta   90.00
_cell.angle_gamma   90.00
#
_symmetry.space_group_name_H-M   'P 1'
#
loop_
_entity.id
_entity.type
_entity.pdbx_description
1 polymer ?
#
loop_
_entity_poly.entity_id
_entity_poly.type
_entity_poly.pdbx_seq_one_letter_code
_entity_poly.pdbx_strand_id
1 'polypeptide(L)'
;MGIKTYAQAAANWAVSMVGCEYSQAKRLQDGVFDCSSLVARAYKALGKRWKHGGSVPISMYEVYDDGFELLWPENYADIGKKLGGKEQIALARQAGDLQFLCTDKETKRANRITHVAMVADAEEIVHARGTKYGVRMDDIDLYAGKVCAVTRYNPVGALRIGMCGWRTLALQKALNERGADLSEDGEFGEKTQQAVMLYQAQNGMAATGIADEELLSGLNLYTDQSDVKPGQKNSAECIRVTGRTVNLRKGPGTEYGSAGIAEKGEVFAVADFDGWKPVRTASGISWISEKYCEAVA
;
A
#
# COMPACT_ATOMS: atom_id res chain seq x y z
N MET A 1 -10.86 3.46 13.80
CA MET A 1 -9.49 3.89 14.19
C MET A 1 -9.17 4.92 13.14
N GLY A 2 -9.06 6.20 13.49
CA GLY A 2 -8.91 7.23 12.46
C GLY A 2 -7.63 7.05 11.65
N ILE A 3 -7.58 7.60 10.44
CA ILE A 3 -6.44 7.48 9.50
C ILE A 3 -5.11 7.86 10.17
N LYS A 4 -5.10 8.95 10.95
CA LYS A 4 -3.90 9.38 11.71
C LYS A 4 -3.43 8.32 12.71
N THR A 5 -4.37 7.65 13.38
CA THR A 5 -4.06 6.57 14.33
C THR A 5 -3.51 5.34 13.61
N TYR A 6 -3.93 5.09 12.37
CA TYR A 6 -3.43 4.00 11.55
C TYR A 6 -2.00 4.23 11.08
N ALA A 7 -1.70 5.41 10.52
CA ALA A 7 -0.35 5.78 10.09
C ALA A 7 0.64 5.75 11.27
N GLN A 8 0.21 6.24 12.44
CA GLN A 8 0.97 6.14 13.69
C GLN A 8 1.22 4.68 14.10
N ALA A 9 0.23 3.79 13.98
CA ALA A 9 0.43 2.38 14.30
C ALA A 9 1.45 1.72 13.36
N ALA A 10 1.53 2.14 12.09
CA ALA A 10 2.51 1.62 11.13
C ALA A 10 3.91 2.10 11.53
N ALA A 11 4.04 3.38 11.89
CA ALA A 11 5.28 3.91 12.44
C ALA A 11 5.73 3.15 13.69
N ASN A 12 4.84 2.94 14.65
CA ASN A 12 5.15 2.19 15.88
C ASN A 12 5.59 0.75 15.57
N TRP A 13 4.94 0.09 14.60
CA TRP A 13 5.35 -1.22 14.15
C TRP A 13 6.77 -1.18 13.55
N ALA A 14 7.07 -0.21 12.68
CA ALA A 14 8.40 -0.07 12.09
C ALA A 14 9.47 0.23 13.15
N VAL A 15 9.17 1.05 14.16
CA VAL A 15 10.04 1.32 15.31
C VAL A 15 10.30 0.05 16.12
N SER A 16 9.31 -0.82 16.30
CA SER A 16 9.51 -2.11 16.99
C SER A 16 10.45 -3.07 16.27
N MET A 17 10.80 -2.79 15.00
CA MET A 17 11.78 -3.57 14.23
C MET A 17 13.20 -3.01 14.34
N VAL A 18 13.44 -1.93 15.10
CA VAL A 18 14.80 -1.39 15.32
C VAL A 18 15.73 -2.49 15.86
N GLY A 19 16.91 -2.61 15.27
CA GLY A 19 17.89 -3.67 15.53
C GLY A 19 17.78 -4.87 14.59
N CYS A 20 16.72 -5.00 13.79
CA CYS A 20 16.60 -6.07 12.80
C CYS A 20 17.62 -5.95 11.65
N GLU A 21 17.95 -7.08 11.03
CA GLU A 21 18.97 -7.16 9.97
C GLU A 21 18.51 -6.46 8.68
N TYR A 22 19.46 -5.86 7.96
CA TYR A 22 19.21 -5.38 6.60
C TYR A 22 19.56 -6.41 5.54
N SER A 23 18.65 -6.72 4.62
CA SER A 23 18.95 -7.47 3.41
C SER A 23 17.92 -7.24 2.31
N GLN A 24 18.37 -6.93 1.10
CA GLN A 24 17.51 -6.91 -0.09
C GLN A 24 17.11 -8.32 -0.53
N ALA A 25 18.05 -9.27 -0.49
CA ALA A 25 17.80 -10.64 -0.91
C ALA A 25 16.84 -11.39 0.03
N LYS A 26 16.88 -11.06 1.32
CA LYS A 26 16.05 -11.69 2.37
C LYS A 26 14.95 -10.76 2.89
N ARG A 27 14.55 -9.75 2.13
CA ARG A 27 13.59 -8.69 2.53
C ARG A 27 12.22 -9.19 3.04
N LEU A 28 11.87 -10.43 2.73
CA LEU A 28 10.62 -11.08 3.15
C LEU A 28 10.78 -12.00 4.38
N GLN A 29 12.01 -12.26 4.82
CA GLN A 29 12.29 -13.11 5.97
C GLN A 29 11.91 -12.37 7.27
N ASP A 30 11.47 -13.14 8.27
CA ASP A 30 11.19 -12.61 9.60
C ASP A 30 12.45 -12.02 10.23
N GLY A 31 12.33 -10.82 10.79
CA GLY A 31 13.45 -10.07 11.38
C GLY A 31 14.47 -9.53 10.37
N VAL A 32 14.19 -9.58 9.06
CA VAL A 32 15.08 -9.06 8.01
C VAL A 32 14.34 -8.12 7.07
N PHE A 33 14.93 -6.97 6.78
CA PHE A 33 14.28 -5.90 6.03
C PHE A 33 15.22 -5.24 5.02
N ASP A 34 14.72 -4.85 3.86
CA ASP A 34 15.21 -3.65 3.17
C ASP A 34 14.29 -2.44 3.46
N CYS A 35 14.71 -1.26 3.01
CA CYS A 35 14.04 0.00 3.32
C CYS A 35 12.56 -0.01 2.94
N SER A 36 12.25 -0.47 1.73
CA SER A 36 10.87 -0.59 1.24
C SER A 36 10.08 -1.71 1.90
N SER A 37 10.70 -2.85 2.22
CA SER A 37 10.01 -3.95 2.86
C SER A 37 9.60 -3.62 4.29
N LEU A 38 10.38 -2.78 4.99
CA LEU A 38 10.01 -2.27 6.31
C LEU A 38 8.70 -1.47 6.23
N VAL A 39 8.63 -0.50 5.32
CA VAL A 39 7.44 0.34 5.10
C VAL A 39 6.25 -0.50 4.66
N ALA A 40 6.44 -1.28 3.61
CA ALA A 40 5.44 -2.18 3.06
C ALA A 40 4.84 -3.11 4.11
N ARG A 41 5.69 -3.75 4.92
CA ARG A 41 5.26 -4.71 5.95
C ARG A 41 4.63 -4.01 7.15
N ALA A 42 5.08 -2.80 7.51
CA ALA A 42 4.43 -1.99 8.55
C ALA A 42 2.98 -1.68 8.21
N TYR A 43 2.74 -1.16 7.02
CA TYR A 43 1.38 -0.86 6.55
C TYR A 43 0.56 -2.12 6.29
N LYS A 44 1.18 -3.20 5.80
CA LYS A 44 0.51 -4.49 5.60
C LYS A 44 0.11 -5.17 6.90
N ALA A 45 0.93 -5.07 7.96
CA ALA A 45 0.62 -5.60 9.28
C ALA A 45 -0.67 -4.99 9.86
N LEU A 46 -1.04 -3.82 9.35
CA LEU A 46 -2.27 -3.14 9.71
C LEU A 46 -3.43 -3.37 8.72
N GLY A 47 -3.23 -4.09 7.62
CA GLY A 47 -4.27 -4.44 6.66
C GLY A 47 -4.22 -3.70 5.33
N LYS A 48 -3.18 -2.88 5.07
CA LYS A 48 -2.99 -2.26 3.76
C LYS A 48 -2.70 -3.32 2.69
N ARG A 49 -3.44 -3.24 1.59
CA ARG A 49 -3.17 -4.01 0.36
C ARG A 49 -2.24 -3.21 -0.55
N TRP A 50 -1.29 -3.91 -1.15
CA TRP A 50 -0.35 -3.37 -2.14
C TRP A 50 -0.65 -3.99 -3.50
N LYS A 51 -0.49 -3.21 -4.57
CA LYS A 51 -0.74 -3.68 -5.93
C LYS A 51 0.53 -4.06 -6.68
N HIS A 52 1.54 -3.19 -6.70
CA HIS A 52 2.76 -3.40 -7.47
C HIS A 52 3.83 -4.09 -6.59
N GLY A 53 4.19 -5.34 -6.90
CA GLY A 53 5.24 -6.10 -6.20
C GLY A 53 4.78 -7.33 -5.41
N GLY A 54 3.59 -7.87 -5.72
CA GLY A 54 3.04 -9.01 -5.01
C GLY A 54 2.75 -8.64 -3.55
N SER A 55 3.33 -9.36 -2.60
CA SER A 55 3.00 -9.21 -1.18
C SER A 55 3.72 -8.04 -0.47
N VAL A 56 4.75 -7.43 -1.10
CA VAL A 56 5.59 -6.34 -0.55
C VAL A 56 6.22 -5.49 -1.70
N PRO A 57 5.80 -4.22 -1.93
CA PRO A 57 6.35 -3.35 -2.97
C PRO A 57 7.82 -2.98 -2.74
N ILE A 58 8.47 -2.46 -3.78
CA ILE A 58 9.77 -1.76 -3.68
C ILE A 58 9.54 -0.25 -3.69
N SER A 59 10.47 0.51 -3.08
CA SER A 59 10.32 1.96 -2.82
C SER A 59 10.03 2.78 -4.08
N MET A 60 10.56 2.36 -5.22
CA MET A 60 10.32 3.00 -6.51
C MET A 60 8.84 2.99 -6.92
N TYR A 61 8.11 1.93 -6.57
CA TYR A 61 6.68 1.78 -6.92
C TYR A 61 5.76 2.21 -5.77
N GLU A 62 6.20 2.04 -4.53
CA GLU A 62 5.46 2.41 -3.32
C GLU A 62 5.01 3.87 -3.33
N VAL A 63 5.83 4.78 -3.89
CA VAL A 63 5.48 6.21 -3.99
C VAL A 63 4.21 6.47 -4.80
N TYR A 64 3.89 5.62 -5.78
CA TYR A 64 2.73 5.78 -6.67
C TYR A 64 1.46 5.14 -6.11
N ASP A 65 1.53 4.51 -4.95
CA ASP A 65 0.40 3.78 -4.40
C ASP A 65 -0.77 4.72 -4.06
N ASP A 66 -1.97 4.37 -4.54
CA ASP A 66 -3.17 5.20 -4.41
C ASP A 66 -3.72 5.38 -2.98
N GLY A 67 -3.13 4.73 -1.98
CA GLY A 67 -3.37 4.99 -0.57
C GLY A 67 -2.48 6.08 0.04
N PHE A 68 -1.52 6.61 -0.73
CA PHE A 68 -0.61 7.67 -0.30
C PHE A 68 -0.80 8.93 -1.14
N GLU A 69 -1.12 10.03 -0.47
CA GLU A 69 -1.17 11.35 -1.05
C GLU A 69 0.24 11.90 -1.21
N LEU A 70 0.61 12.26 -2.44
CA LEU A 70 1.85 12.97 -2.72
C LEU A 70 1.74 14.43 -2.27
N LEU A 71 2.55 14.81 -1.28
CA LEU A 71 2.61 16.17 -0.75
C LEU A 71 3.66 17.03 -1.48
N TRP A 72 4.74 16.38 -1.93
CA TRP A 72 5.73 17.02 -2.79
C TRP A 72 6.50 15.97 -3.60
N PRO A 73 6.85 16.23 -4.87
CA PRO A 73 6.47 17.41 -5.65
C PRO A 73 4.97 17.46 -5.96
N GLU A 74 4.51 18.55 -6.58
CA GLU A 74 3.09 18.72 -6.90
C GLU A 74 2.56 17.57 -7.76
N ASN A 75 3.35 17.13 -8.76
CA ASN A 75 2.96 16.08 -9.70
C ASN A 75 3.86 14.85 -9.61
N TYR A 76 3.28 13.66 -9.77
CA TYR A 76 4.02 12.39 -9.82
C TYR A 76 5.08 12.35 -10.92
N ALA A 77 4.83 13.04 -12.04
CA ALA A 77 5.77 13.15 -13.15
C ALA A 77 7.05 13.93 -12.77
N ASP A 78 7.04 14.72 -11.69
CA ASP A 78 8.17 15.54 -11.26
C ASP A 78 9.05 14.88 -10.18
N ILE A 79 8.64 13.71 -9.70
CA ILE A 79 9.39 12.95 -8.69
C ILE A 79 10.82 12.73 -9.16
N GLY A 80 11.79 13.13 -8.33
CA GLY A 80 13.22 12.97 -8.60
C GLY A 80 13.83 13.97 -9.59
N LYS A 81 13.03 14.77 -10.33
CA LYS A 81 13.58 15.81 -11.22
C LYS A 81 14.35 16.88 -10.45
N LYS A 82 13.87 17.22 -9.26
CA LYS A 82 14.54 18.09 -8.29
C LYS A 82 14.68 17.34 -6.97
N LEU A 83 15.73 17.66 -6.20
CA LEU A 83 15.92 17.10 -4.86
C LEU A 83 15.54 18.15 -3.81
N GLY A 84 14.60 17.80 -2.95
CA GLY A 84 14.13 18.63 -1.85
C GLY A 84 15.01 18.54 -0.60
N GLY A 85 14.79 19.46 0.31
CA GLY A 85 15.45 19.55 1.61
C GLY A 85 14.47 19.69 2.76
N LYS A 86 14.89 20.43 3.80
CA LYS A 86 14.13 20.60 5.05
C LYS A 86 12.73 21.17 4.83
N GLU A 87 12.57 22.08 3.87
CA GLU A 87 11.27 22.67 3.54
C GLU A 87 10.27 21.61 3.06
N GLN A 88 10.71 20.67 2.21
CA GLN A 88 9.86 19.58 1.72
C GLN A 88 9.60 18.54 2.80
N ILE A 89 10.59 18.26 3.65
CA ILE A 89 10.43 17.38 4.82
C ILE A 89 9.38 17.97 5.79
N ALA A 90 9.35 19.30 5.96
CA ALA A 90 8.40 19.95 6.85
C ALA A 90 6.91 19.75 6.45
N LEU A 91 6.63 19.43 5.19
CA LEU A 91 5.28 19.09 4.73
C LEU A 91 4.78 17.75 5.30
N ALA A 92 5.72 16.86 5.66
CA ALA A 92 5.49 15.46 5.97
C ALA A 92 6.13 15.07 7.33
N ARG A 93 5.63 15.64 8.44
CA ARG A 93 6.12 15.37 9.81
C ARG A 93 5.14 14.57 10.67
N GLN A 94 4.12 13.95 10.06
CA GLN A 94 3.20 13.07 10.78
C GLN A 94 3.77 11.66 10.79
N ALA A 95 3.65 10.95 11.91
CA ALA A 95 4.08 9.57 11.99
C ALA A 95 3.39 8.72 10.91
N GLY A 96 4.19 7.92 10.21
CA GLY A 96 3.76 7.12 9.06
C GLY A 96 3.87 7.85 7.71
N ASP A 97 4.10 9.17 7.69
CA ASP A 97 4.49 9.87 6.46
C ASP A 97 5.79 9.26 5.91
N LEU A 98 5.97 9.27 4.59
CA LEU A 98 7.11 8.64 3.93
C LEU A 98 7.99 9.67 3.24
N GLN A 99 9.30 9.53 3.43
CA GLN A 99 10.32 10.24 2.67
C GLN A 99 10.93 9.28 1.65
N PHE A 100 10.77 9.58 0.36
CA PHE A 100 11.43 8.87 -0.74
C PHE A 100 12.69 9.61 -1.16
N LEU A 101 13.80 8.89 -1.28
CA LEU A 101 15.14 9.48 -1.21
C LEU A 101 16.06 8.95 -2.33
N CYS A 102 16.92 9.84 -2.86
CA CYS A 102 18.03 9.52 -3.75
C CYS A 102 19.32 9.39 -2.94
N THR A 103 19.56 8.21 -2.37
CA THR A 103 20.78 7.89 -1.60
C THR A 103 21.92 7.37 -2.46
N ASP A 104 21.61 6.90 -3.67
CA ASP A 104 22.58 6.54 -4.71
C ASP A 104 22.56 7.62 -5.80
N LYS A 105 23.66 8.37 -5.91
CA LYS A 105 23.78 9.47 -6.87
C LYS A 105 23.95 8.99 -8.31
N GLU A 106 24.35 7.74 -8.52
CA GLU A 106 24.63 7.15 -9.83
C GLU A 106 23.41 6.42 -10.41
N THR A 107 22.26 6.48 -9.72
CA THR A 107 21.04 5.81 -10.13
C THR A 107 20.57 6.28 -11.51
N LYS A 108 20.18 5.32 -12.36
CA LYS A 108 19.59 5.57 -13.68
C LYS A 108 18.05 5.57 -13.65
N ARG A 109 17.45 5.41 -12.47
CA ARG A 109 15.98 5.41 -12.31
C ARG A 109 15.44 6.80 -12.69
N ALA A 110 14.41 6.84 -13.52
CA ALA A 110 13.78 8.09 -13.94
C ALA A 110 13.32 8.95 -12.75
N ASN A 111 12.76 8.31 -11.72
CA ASN A 111 12.31 8.99 -10.50
C ASN A 111 13.39 9.10 -9.41
N ARG A 112 14.60 8.56 -9.66
CA ARG A 112 15.78 8.58 -8.77
C ARG A 112 15.58 8.04 -7.35
N ILE A 113 14.42 7.46 -7.02
CA ILE A 113 14.16 6.89 -5.70
C ILE A 113 15.01 5.63 -5.54
N THR A 114 15.89 5.62 -4.54
CA THR A 114 16.72 4.46 -4.18
C THR A 114 16.57 4.02 -2.74
N HIS A 115 15.89 4.83 -1.92
CA HIS A 115 15.64 4.55 -0.51
C HIS A 115 14.30 5.15 -0.08
N VAL A 116 13.72 4.59 0.98
CA VAL A 116 12.53 5.14 1.64
C VAL A 116 12.73 5.09 3.15
N ALA A 117 12.26 6.12 3.83
CA ALA A 117 12.21 6.19 5.29
C ALA A 117 10.79 6.57 5.73
N MET A 118 10.39 6.07 6.89
CA MET A 118 9.11 6.40 7.50
C MET A 118 9.34 7.37 8.64
N VAL A 119 8.52 8.42 8.73
CA VAL A 119 8.51 9.33 9.88
C VAL A 119 8.01 8.55 11.09
N ALA A 120 8.84 8.47 12.13
CA ALA A 120 8.49 7.80 13.37
C ALA A 120 7.69 8.73 14.29
N ASP A 121 8.15 9.98 14.39
CA ASP A 121 7.54 11.06 15.16
C ASP A 121 7.97 12.44 14.60
N ALA A 122 7.82 13.51 15.38
CA ALA A 122 8.09 14.87 14.94
C ALA A 122 9.58 15.17 14.65
N GLU A 123 10.49 14.36 15.18
CA GLU A 123 11.94 14.60 15.18
C GLU A 123 12.73 13.47 14.48
N GLU A 124 12.18 12.26 14.43
CA GLU A 124 12.91 11.09 13.95
C GLU A 124 12.22 10.35 12.78
N ILE A 125 13.04 9.71 11.95
CA ILE A 125 12.64 8.70 10.97
C ILE A 125 13.08 7.31 11.43
N VAL A 126 12.36 6.28 10.99
CA VAL A 126 12.75 4.87 11.06
C VAL A 126 12.94 4.28 9.66
N HIS A 127 14.02 3.54 9.46
CA HIS A 127 14.37 2.95 8.16
C HIS A 127 15.35 1.78 8.29
N ALA A 128 15.34 0.88 7.31
CA ALA A 128 16.37 -0.15 7.16
C ALA A 128 17.53 0.40 6.31
N ARG A 129 18.62 0.84 6.96
CA ARG A 129 19.65 1.73 6.41
C ARG A 129 20.88 1.00 5.82
N GLY A 130 20.72 -0.22 5.36
CA GLY A 130 21.82 -1.01 4.79
C GLY A 130 22.50 -1.95 5.79
N THR A 131 23.35 -2.84 5.27
CA THR A 131 23.95 -3.98 6.00
C THR A 131 24.77 -3.59 7.23
N LYS A 132 25.39 -2.40 7.21
CA LYS A 132 26.17 -1.88 8.34
C LYS A 132 25.29 -1.52 9.56
N TYR A 133 24.03 -1.19 9.33
CA TYR A 133 23.20 -0.54 10.35
C TYR A 133 21.93 -1.32 10.70
N GLY A 134 21.39 -2.12 9.78
CA GLY A 134 20.07 -2.74 9.99
C GLY A 134 18.94 -1.71 10.00
N VAL A 135 17.85 -2.04 10.70
CA VAL A 135 16.76 -1.11 11.01
C VAL A 135 17.16 -0.22 12.19
N ARG A 136 17.04 1.09 12.03
CA ARG A 136 17.38 2.08 13.06
C ARG A 136 16.54 3.34 12.94
N MET A 137 16.67 4.20 13.94
CA MET A 137 16.17 5.57 13.91
C MET A 137 17.32 6.55 13.63
N ASP A 138 16.97 7.67 13.02
CA ASP A 138 17.86 8.80 12.74
C ASP A 138 17.05 10.11 12.71
N ASP A 139 17.74 11.24 12.81
CA ASP A 139 17.15 12.58 12.67
C ASP A 139 16.34 12.72 11.37
N ILE A 140 15.15 13.33 11.46
CA ILE A 140 14.20 13.51 10.35
C ILE A 140 14.79 14.27 9.15
N ASP A 141 15.81 15.12 9.39
CA ASP A 141 16.51 15.89 8.37
C ASP A 141 17.79 15.19 7.84
N LEU A 142 18.09 13.95 8.25
CA LEU A 142 19.28 13.19 7.83
C LEU A 142 19.52 13.22 6.32
N TYR A 143 18.43 13.22 5.54
CA TYR A 143 18.46 13.19 4.08
C TYR A 143 18.03 14.51 3.41
N ALA A 144 18.06 15.63 4.12
CA ALA A 144 17.87 16.93 3.52
C ALA A 144 18.83 17.15 2.32
N GLY A 145 18.29 17.57 1.18
CA GLY A 145 19.01 17.70 -0.09
C GLY A 145 18.99 16.44 -0.95
N LYS A 146 18.34 15.36 -0.51
CA LYS A 146 18.21 14.09 -1.24
C LYS A 146 16.76 13.63 -1.43
N VAL A 147 15.78 14.46 -1.08
CA VAL A 147 14.37 14.09 -1.09
C VAL A 147 13.85 14.09 -2.52
N CYS A 148 13.38 12.93 -3.01
CA CYS A 148 12.72 12.80 -4.31
C CYS A 148 11.22 13.07 -4.22
N ALA A 149 10.60 12.66 -3.12
CA ALA A 149 9.20 12.88 -2.82
C ALA A 149 8.92 12.74 -1.32
N VAL A 150 7.85 13.36 -0.86
CA VAL A 150 7.24 13.09 0.44
C VAL A 150 5.76 12.79 0.26
N THR A 151 5.27 11.78 0.99
CA THR A 151 3.87 11.34 0.90
C THR A 151 3.26 11.15 2.28
N ARG A 152 1.93 11.21 2.34
CA ARG A 152 1.13 10.96 3.54
C ARG A 152 0.15 9.84 3.28
N TYR A 153 -0.01 8.96 4.26
CA TYR A 153 -1.06 7.94 4.17
C TYR A 153 -2.43 8.61 4.20
N ASN A 154 -3.15 8.53 3.08
CA ASN A 154 -4.47 9.10 2.91
C ASN A 154 -5.31 8.19 2.00
N PRO A 155 -5.84 7.08 2.56
CA PRO A 155 -6.56 6.04 1.79
C PRO A 155 -7.94 6.49 1.28
N VAL A 156 -8.35 7.72 1.56
CA VAL A 156 -9.61 8.32 1.08
C VAL A 156 -9.36 9.61 0.30
N GLY A 157 -8.10 10.03 0.15
CA GLY A 157 -7.73 11.24 -0.59
C GLY A 157 -8.02 11.13 -2.08
N ALA A 158 -8.07 12.26 -2.78
CA ALA A 158 -8.38 12.28 -4.20
C ALA A 158 -7.46 11.37 -5.03
N LEU A 159 -8.02 10.76 -6.08
CA LEU A 159 -7.26 10.00 -7.07
C LEU A 159 -6.91 10.89 -8.26
N ARG A 160 -5.66 10.82 -8.72
CA ARG A 160 -5.16 11.67 -9.80
C ARG A 160 -4.09 10.98 -10.63
N ILE A 161 -3.77 11.58 -11.78
CA ILE A 161 -2.79 11.06 -12.73
C ILE A 161 -1.47 10.68 -12.06
N GLY A 162 -0.97 9.49 -12.38
CA GLY A 162 0.23 8.88 -11.81
C GLY A 162 -0.02 7.96 -10.62
N MET A 163 -1.20 7.97 -9.99
CA MET A 163 -1.54 7.04 -8.92
C MET A 163 -1.86 5.64 -9.47
N CYS A 164 -1.42 4.61 -8.75
CA CYS A 164 -1.69 3.22 -9.10
C CYS A 164 -2.12 2.43 -7.87
N GLY A 165 -3.14 1.60 -8.01
CA GLY A 165 -3.59 0.77 -6.89
C GLY A 165 -5.01 0.21 -7.08
N TRP A 166 -5.59 -0.19 -5.94
CA TRP A 166 -6.91 -0.83 -5.90
C TRP A 166 -8.05 0.18 -5.92
N ARG A 167 -7.83 1.40 -5.43
CA ARG A 167 -8.80 2.49 -5.51
C ARG A 167 -8.91 3.01 -6.94
N THR A 168 -7.79 3.14 -7.65
CA THR A 168 -7.77 3.47 -9.07
C THR A 168 -8.48 2.40 -9.91
N LEU A 169 -8.28 1.12 -9.58
CA LEU A 169 -9.00 0.02 -10.24
C LEU A 169 -10.52 0.13 -10.02
N ALA A 170 -10.94 0.42 -8.79
CA ALA A 170 -12.35 0.60 -8.46
C ALA A 170 -12.97 1.80 -9.21
N LEU A 171 -12.22 2.91 -9.33
CA LEU A 171 -12.61 4.07 -10.12
C LEU A 171 -12.82 3.70 -11.59
N GLN A 172 -11.86 3.01 -12.22
CA GLN A 172 -11.97 2.60 -13.62
C GLN A 172 -13.19 1.71 -13.87
N LYS A 173 -13.44 0.73 -12.99
CA LYS A 173 -14.64 -0.12 -13.05
C LYS A 173 -15.93 0.71 -12.98
N ALA A 174 -16.03 1.61 -12.00
CA ALA A 174 -17.21 2.45 -11.82
C ALA A 174 -17.44 3.41 -13.00
N LEU A 175 -16.38 3.89 -13.66
CA LEU A 175 -16.45 4.69 -14.88
C LEU A 175 -16.86 3.85 -16.10
N ASN A 176 -16.35 2.64 -16.25
CA ASN A 176 -16.74 1.71 -17.31
C ASN A 176 -18.23 1.31 -17.21
N GLU A 177 -18.73 1.08 -16.00
CA GLU A 177 -20.17 0.87 -15.74
C GLU A 177 -21.05 2.04 -16.21
N ARG A 178 -20.46 3.23 -16.35
CA ARG A 178 -21.11 4.46 -16.84
C ARG A 178 -20.78 4.76 -18.31
N GLY A 179 -20.21 3.80 -19.02
CA GLY A 179 -19.97 3.86 -20.47
C GLY A 179 -18.59 4.39 -20.87
N ALA A 180 -17.62 4.47 -19.96
CA ALA A 180 -16.23 4.69 -20.34
C ALA A 180 -15.64 3.42 -21.02
N ASP A 181 -14.56 3.60 -21.78
CA ASP A 181 -13.77 2.54 -22.42
C ASP A 181 -12.34 2.56 -21.87
N LEU A 182 -12.20 2.12 -20.61
CA LEU A 182 -10.93 2.08 -19.88
C LEU A 182 -10.45 0.65 -19.69
N SER A 183 -9.13 0.47 -19.77
CA SER A 183 -8.47 -0.69 -19.19
C SER A 183 -8.63 -0.66 -17.67
N GLU A 184 -9.04 -1.78 -17.08
CA GLU A 184 -9.11 -1.97 -15.62
C GLU A 184 -7.76 -2.43 -15.07
N ASP A 185 -6.71 -1.67 -15.38
CA ASP A 185 -5.34 -1.94 -14.96
C ASP A 185 -5.00 -1.30 -13.62
N GLY A 186 -5.91 -0.48 -13.08
CA GLY A 186 -5.82 0.45 -11.95
C GLY A 186 -4.56 1.30 -11.93
N GLU A 187 -4.13 1.76 -13.11
CA GLU A 187 -3.15 2.82 -13.31
C GLU A 187 -3.88 4.09 -13.76
N PHE A 188 -3.67 5.19 -13.04
CA PHE A 188 -4.35 6.45 -13.36
C PHE A 188 -3.54 7.17 -14.45
N GLY A 189 -3.73 6.75 -15.70
CA GLY A 189 -3.15 7.38 -16.88
C GLY A 189 -4.04 8.47 -17.50
N GLU A 190 -3.60 8.99 -18.65
CA GLU A 190 -4.30 10.05 -19.40
C GLU A 190 -5.73 9.66 -19.80
N LYS A 191 -5.95 8.40 -20.19
CA LYS A 191 -7.29 7.90 -20.52
C LYS A 191 -8.23 7.93 -19.30
N THR A 192 -7.75 7.49 -18.14
CA THR A 192 -8.51 7.54 -16.88
C THR A 192 -8.83 9.00 -16.53
N GLN A 193 -7.87 9.92 -16.70
CA GLN A 193 -8.08 11.35 -16.48
C GLN A 193 -9.17 11.93 -17.39
N GLN A 194 -9.13 11.60 -18.69
CA GLN A 194 -10.14 12.04 -19.65
C GLN A 194 -11.53 11.51 -19.32
N ALA A 195 -11.64 10.24 -18.90
CA ALA A 195 -12.91 9.66 -18.46
C ALA A 195 -13.44 10.33 -17.18
N VAL A 196 -12.55 10.67 -16.24
CA VAL A 196 -12.92 11.47 -15.05
C VAL A 196 -13.45 12.84 -15.46
N MET A 197 -12.76 13.57 -16.33
CA MET A 197 -13.22 14.88 -16.83
C MET A 197 -14.58 14.79 -17.52
N LEU A 198 -14.80 13.73 -18.32
CA LEU A 198 -16.07 13.50 -18.98
C LEU A 198 -17.20 13.24 -17.98
N TYR A 199 -16.97 12.36 -17.01
CA TYR A 199 -17.93 12.10 -15.94
C TYR A 199 -18.26 13.38 -15.16
N GLN A 200 -17.25 14.17 -14.81
CA GLN A 200 -17.45 15.46 -14.13
C GLN A 200 -18.35 16.38 -14.96
N ALA A 201 -18.03 16.58 -16.24
CA ALA A 201 -18.79 17.44 -17.14
C ALA A 201 -20.26 16.96 -17.30
N GLN A 202 -20.48 15.65 -17.40
CA GLN A 202 -21.82 15.06 -17.51
C GLN A 202 -22.67 15.24 -16.25
N ASN A 203 -22.03 15.35 -15.08
CA ASN A 203 -22.69 15.49 -13.79
C ASN A 203 -22.69 16.94 -13.25
N GLY A 204 -22.34 17.93 -14.09
CA GLY A 204 -22.35 19.34 -13.71
C GLY A 204 -21.22 19.75 -12.75
N MET A 205 -20.20 18.90 -12.59
CA MET A 205 -19.00 19.18 -11.78
C MET A 205 -17.95 19.93 -12.61
N ALA A 206 -16.99 20.57 -11.94
CA ALA A 206 -15.82 21.10 -12.64
C ALA A 206 -14.98 19.95 -13.22
N ALA A 207 -14.67 20.00 -14.53
CA ALA A 207 -13.89 18.98 -15.22
C ALA A 207 -12.39 19.09 -14.91
N THR A 208 -12.00 18.83 -13.66
CA THR A 208 -10.62 18.93 -13.17
C THR A 208 -9.74 17.75 -13.58
N GLY A 209 -10.33 16.61 -13.92
CA GLY A 209 -9.61 15.35 -14.17
C GLY A 209 -9.07 14.70 -12.89
N ILE A 210 -9.43 15.23 -11.73
CA ILE A 210 -9.13 14.68 -10.41
C ILE A 210 -10.40 14.03 -9.87
N ALA A 211 -10.29 12.77 -9.46
CA ALA A 211 -11.37 12.07 -8.77
C ALA A 211 -11.32 12.44 -7.28
N ASP A 212 -11.92 13.59 -6.98
CA ASP A 212 -12.06 14.15 -5.63
C ASP A 212 -13.23 13.53 -4.85
N GLU A 213 -13.48 14.02 -3.63
CA GLU A 213 -14.53 13.50 -2.75
C GLU A 213 -15.92 13.57 -3.39
N GLU A 214 -16.24 14.64 -4.11
CA GLU A 214 -17.54 14.81 -4.75
C GLU A 214 -17.76 13.74 -5.82
N LEU A 215 -16.77 13.55 -6.69
CA LEU A 215 -16.82 12.51 -7.71
C LEU A 215 -16.85 11.11 -7.10
N LEU A 216 -15.95 10.81 -6.17
CA LEU A 216 -15.88 9.49 -5.53
C LEU A 216 -17.17 9.16 -4.79
N SER A 217 -17.80 10.15 -4.16
CA SER A 217 -19.12 9.99 -3.52
C SER A 217 -20.21 9.70 -4.55
N GLY A 218 -20.23 10.41 -5.68
CA GLY A 218 -21.16 10.14 -6.78
C GLY A 218 -20.99 8.75 -7.43
N LEU A 219 -19.80 8.15 -7.29
CA LEU A 219 -19.52 6.79 -7.72
C LEU A 219 -19.73 5.73 -6.62
N ASN A 220 -20.14 6.13 -5.41
CA ASN A 220 -20.21 5.27 -4.22
C ASN A 220 -18.86 4.61 -3.87
N LEU A 221 -17.76 5.31 -4.14
CA LEU A 221 -16.38 4.89 -3.86
C LEU A 221 -15.73 5.67 -2.69
N TYR A 222 -16.44 6.65 -2.14
CA TYR A 222 -15.98 7.39 -0.96
C TYR A 222 -16.45 6.72 0.33
N THR A 223 -15.56 6.66 1.32
CA THR A 223 -15.84 6.19 2.68
C THR A 223 -15.32 7.23 3.65
N ASP A 224 -16.14 7.63 4.62
CA ASP A 224 -15.76 8.70 5.57
C ASP A 224 -14.55 8.30 6.43
N GLN A 225 -13.71 9.28 6.76
CA GLN A 225 -12.46 9.16 7.51
C GLN A 225 -12.64 8.49 8.89
N SER A 226 -13.83 8.59 9.47
CA SER A 226 -14.17 8.02 10.78
C SER A 226 -14.29 6.48 10.75
N ASP A 227 -14.62 5.92 9.59
CA ASP A 227 -14.86 4.48 9.37
C ASP A 227 -13.66 3.73 8.76
N VAL A 228 -12.59 4.44 8.41
CA VAL A 228 -11.42 3.84 7.75
C VAL A 228 -10.57 3.06 8.76
N LYS A 229 -10.85 1.77 8.94
CA LYS A 229 -9.79 0.80 9.26
C LYS A 229 -9.42 0.10 7.96
N PRO A 230 -8.22 0.29 7.43
CA PRO A 230 -7.70 -0.54 6.35
C PRO A 230 -7.76 -2.00 6.82
N GLY A 231 -8.69 -2.77 6.26
CA GLY A 231 -8.98 -4.12 6.72
C GLY A 231 -10.05 -4.30 7.82
N GLN A 232 -11.03 -3.40 8.01
CA GLN A 232 -12.35 -3.83 8.55
C GLN A 232 -13.37 -3.95 7.43
N LYS A 233 -13.69 -5.20 7.08
CA LYS A 233 -14.88 -5.95 7.53
C LYS A 233 -16.18 -5.44 6.89
N ASN A 234 -16.51 -5.98 5.72
CA ASN A 234 -17.77 -6.74 5.68
C ASN A 234 -17.61 -7.91 6.66
N SER A 235 -18.65 -8.19 7.45
CA SER A 235 -18.78 -9.28 8.43
C SER A 235 -17.82 -10.45 8.22
N ALA A 236 -17.17 -10.92 9.29
CA ALA A 236 -16.23 -12.04 9.26
C ALA A 236 -16.82 -13.25 8.52
N GLU A 237 -16.50 -13.35 7.23
CA GLU A 237 -16.92 -14.45 6.39
C GLU A 237 -16.08 -15.64 6.81
N CYS A 238 -16.73 -16.73 7.17
CA CYS A 238 -16.08 -17.99 7.48
C CYS A 238 -16.16 -18.88 6.24
N ILE A 239 -15.06 -19.55 5.91
CA ILE A 239 -15.04 -20.55 4.83
C ILE A 239 -14.92 -21.95 5.41
N ARG A 240 -15.62 -22.89 4.79
CA ARG A 240 -15.54 -24.32 5.12
C ARG A 240 -14.80 -25.07 4.02
N VAL A 241 -13.89 -25.95 4.43
CA VAL A 241 -13.12 -26.82 3.53
C VAL A 241 -14.01 -27.93 2.95
N THR A 242 -14.10 -28.03 1.62
CA THR A 242 -14.95 -29.03 0.94
C THR A 242 -14.16 -30.25 0.43
N GLY A 243 -12.86 -30.08 0.16
CA GLY A 243 -11.95 -31.15 -0.24
C GLY A 243 -11.57 -32.08 0.91
N ARG A 244 -11.29 -33.37 0.62
CA ARG A 244 -10.97 -34.39 1.65
C ARG A 244 -9.77 -34.02 2.50
N THR A 245 -8.67 -33.62 1.86
CA THR A 245 -7.45 -33.10 2.47
C THR A 245 -6.89 -32.01 1.58
N VAL A 246 -6.75 -30.79 2.10
CA VAL A 246 -6.30 -29.61 1.34
C VAL A 246 -5.03 -29.07 1.98
N ASN A 247 -3.99 -28.81 1.17
CA ASN A 247 -2.77 -28.17 1.68
C ASN A 247 -3.02 -26.69 1.99
N LEU A 248 -2.74 -26.29 3.22
CA LEU A 248 -2.57 -24.89 3.60
C LEU A 248 -1.17 -24.47 3.18
N ARG A 249 -1.02 -23.38 2.44
CA ARG A 249 0.27 -22.98 1.87
C ARG A 249 0.77 -21.67 2.44
N LYS A 250 2.09 -21.50 2.40
CA LYS A 250 2.77 -20.26 2.84
C LYS A 250 2.55 -19.07 1.90
N GLY A 251 1.93 -19.29 0.73
CA GLY A 251 1.58 -18.26 -0.24
C GLY A 251 0.54 -18.73 -1.27
N PRO A 252 0.05 -17.82 -2.14
CA PRO A 252 -1.08 -18.07 -3.03
C PRO A 252 -0.66 -18.78 -4.32
N GLY A 253 -0.50 -20.10 -4.26
CA GLY A 253 -0.10 -20.91 -5.42
C GLY A 253 0.47 -22.28 -5.01
N THR A 254 0.54 -23.22 -5.95
CA THR A 254 1.06 -24.57 -5.69
C THR A 254 2.58 -24.63 -5.54
N GLU A 255 3.27 -23.59 -6.00
CA GLU A 255 4.71 -23.37 -5.91
C GLU A 255 5.18 -23.00 -4.49
N TYR A 256 4.28 -22.56 -3.61
CA TYR A 256 4.60 -22.25 -2.22
C TYR A 256 4.57 -23.51 -1.35
N GLY A 257 5.55 -23.61 -0.45
CA GLY A 257 5.65 -24.72 0.50
C GLY A 257 4.41 -24.87 1.38
N SER A 258 4.10 -26.11 1.77
CA SER A 258 3.01 -26.41 2.69
C SER A 258 3.29 -25.83 4.08
N ALA A 259 2.28 -25.23 4.68
CA ALA A 259 2.22 -24.71 6.05
C ALA A 259 1.42 -25.63 6.99
N GLY A 260 0.67 -26.58 6.42
CA GLY A 260 -0.19 -27.51 7.14
C GLY A 260 -1.20 -28.20 6.21
N ILE A 261 -2.04 -29.05 6.77
CA ILE A 261 -3.15 -29.72 6.07
C ILE A 261 -4.44 -29.30 6.76
N ALA A 262 -5.45 -28.98 5.96
CA ALA A 262 -6.82 -28.77 6.41
C ALA A 262 -7.71 -29.93 5.96
N GLU A 263 -8.61 -30.35 6.83
CA GLU A 263 -9.53 -31.47 6.61
C GLU A 263 -10.93 -31.01 6.21
N LYS A 264 -11.67 -31.88 5.52
CA LYS A 264 -13.05 -31.59 5.09
C LYS A 264 -13.92 -31.21 6.30
N GLY A 265 -14.58 -30.05 6.22
CA GLY A 265 -15.48 -29.55 7.25
C GLY A 265 -14.85 -28.56 8.23
N GLU A 266 -13.52 -28.39 8.22
CA GLU A 266 -12.86 -27.35 9.01
C GLU A 266 -13.27 -25.94 8.55
N VAL A 267 -13.38 -25.02 9.52
CA VAL A 267 -13.87 -23.65 9.32
C VAL A 267 -12.80 -22.65 9.69
N PHE A 268 -12.56 -21.67 8.82
CA PHE A 268 -11.57 -20.62 9.04
C PHE A 268 -12.14 -19.22 8.81
N ALA A 269 -11.72 -18.27 9.65
CA ALA A 269 -12.03 -16.85 9.48
C ALA A 269 -11.21 -16.24 8.32
N VAL A 270 -11.87 -15.47 7.44
CA VAL A 270 -11.29 -14.90 6.20
C VAL A 270 -10.83 -13.45 6.36
N ALA A 271 -9.78 -13.07 5.62
CA ALA A 271 -9.47 -11.67 5.25
C ALA A 271 -9.17 -11.59 3.73
N ASP A 272 -9.94 -10.82 2.96
CA ASP A 272 -10.12 -11.06 1.52
C ASP A 272 -8.92 -10.81 0.58
N PHE A 273 -8.64 -11.74 -0.35
CA PHE A 273 -7.65 -11.66 -1.44
C PHE A 273 -8.06 -12.54 -2.65
N ASP A 274 -7.69 -12.09 -3.85
CA ASP A 274 -8.04 -12.63 -5.18
C ASP A 274 -7.83 -14.16 -5.33
N GLY A 275 -8.91 -14.94 -5.25
CA GLY A 275 -8.94 -16.40 -5.49
C GLY A 275 -8.31 -17.29 -4.41
N TRP A 276 -7.68 -16.69 -3.39
CA TRP A 276 -7.00 -17.37 -2.28
C TRP A 276 -7.28 -16.62 -0.97
N LYS A 277 -7.88 -17.32 0.00
CA LYS A 277 -8.22 -16.77 1.30
C LYS A 277 -7.11 -17.06 2.32
N PRO A 278 -6.59 -16.06 3.05
CA PRO A 278 -5.78 -16.29 4.22
C PRO A 278 -6.64 -16.82 5.36
N VAL A 279 -6.08 -17.74 6.13
CA VAL A 279 -6.70 -18.41 7.28
C VAL A 279 -5.76 -18.40 8.46
N ARG A 280 -6.32 -18.19 9.66
CA ARG A 280 -5.54 -18.24 10.90
C ARG A 280 -5.53 -19.67 11.44
N THR A 281 -4.33 -20.24 11.54
CA THR A 281 -4.08 -21.56 12.13
C THR A 281 -3.37 -21.40 13.48
N ALA A 282 -3.20 -22.50 14.22
CA ALA A 282 -2.39 -22.52 15.44
C ALA A 282 -0.90 -22.15 15.18
N SER A 283 -0.43 -22.29 13.94
CA SER A 283 0.94 -21.99 13.50
C SER A 283 1.12 -20.58 12.89
N GLY A 284 0.07 -19.76 12.81
CA GLY A 284 0.11 -18.41 12.26
C GLY A 284 -0.89 -18.17 11.13
N ILE A 285 -0.59 -17.25 10.21
CA ILE A 285 -1.42 -16.99 9.03
C ILE A 285 -0.94 -17.86 7.86
N SER A 286 -1.86 -18.62 7.27
CA SER A 286 -1.66 -19.48 6.08
C SER A 286 -2.66 -19.12 4.98
N TRP A 287 -2.59 -19.72 3.79
CA TRP A 287 -3.48 -19.43 2.65
C TRP A 287 -4.16 -20.70 2.11
N ILE A 288 -5.43 -20.60 1.70
CA ILE A 288 -6.25 -21.66 1.11
C ILE A 288 -6.95 -21.17 -0.18
N SER A 289 -7.09 -22.03 -1.18
CA SER A 289 -7.72 -21.68 -2.47
C SER A 289 -9.25 -21.68 -2.39
N GLU A 290 -9.88 -20.64 -2.93
CA GLU A 290 -11.35 -20.50 -2.97
C GLU A 290 -12.05 -21.63 -3.73
N LYS A 291 -11.38 -22.22 -4.74
CA LYS A 291 -11.89 -23.34 -5.54
C LYS A 291 -12.36 -24.53 -4.68
N TYR A 292 -11.85 -24.68 -3.46
CA TYR A 292 -12.13 -25.79 -2.56
C TYR A 292 -12.84 -25.36 -1.26
N CYS A 293 -13.50 -24.20 -1.28
CA CYS A 293 -14.17 -23.62 -0.13
C CYS A 293 -15.64 -23.27 -0.45
N GLU A 294 -16.51 -23.35 0.55
CA GLU A 294 -17.86 -22.80 0.49
C GLU A 294 -18.08 -21.79 1.63
N ALA A 295 -18.89 -20.75 1.38
CA ALA A 295 -19.27 -19.77 2.38
C ALA A 295 -20.26 -20.38 3.38
N VAL A 296 -20.11 -20.06 4.66
CA VAL A 296 -21.04 -20.48 5.72
C VAL A 296 -21.54 -19.24 6.45
N ALA A 297 -22.86 -19.11 6.55
CA ALA A 297 -23.54 -18.05 7.29
C ALA A 297 -23.35 -18.20 8.81
#